data_AF-A0A7W0FRI4-F1
#
_entry.id   AF-A0A7W0FRI4-F1
#
_cell.length_a   1.000
_cell.length_b   1.000
_cell.length_c   1.000
_cell.angle_alpha   90.00
_cell.angle_beta   90.00
_cell.angle_gamma   90.00
#
_symmetry.space_group_name_H-M   'P 1'
#
loop_
_entity.id
_entity.type
_entity.pdbx_description
1 polymer ?
#
loop_
_entity_poly.entity_id
_entity_poly.type
_entity_poly.pdbx_seq_one_letter_code
_entity_poly.pdbx_strand_id
1 'polypeptide(L)'
;GLQTKTLVVFLLLALTMGLLTVGPRLVFRSRWPWLAALVTVAVWAPNLWWQATNGWPQLELSRAIASGRSGTSEPRWLFLPYQLVLISPVLVPVWVAGWWRLARSRQMAIWRAIPAAYVVLALVFIASGGKPYYLCGLYPALLAAGAEPVLAWTGRGWLRVRSVFLGAALVMSLAISMVLFLPVVPVGRLAGTPVVDINYDAGETVGWPALAATIATSYDALPRDEQLHAIVLTSNYGEAGAVMRFRPEVGPVFSGQNSLYDLGPPPADTETVIAVGYDETDLRAWFARVRQEAQVDNGVDVDNDEQGTRVWVCGDPRLPWTVLWSQLRRLG
;
A
#
# COMPACT_ATOMS: atom_id res chain seq x y z
N GLY A 1 7.24 -13.72 4.66
CA GLY A 1 8.09 -12.50 4.72
C GLY A 1 8.57 -12.14 3.33
N LEU A 2 9.80 -12.54 2.97
CA LEU A 2 10.42 -12.22 1.67
C LEU A 2 9.68 -12.77 0.45
N GLN A 3 8.96 -13.87 0.59
CA GLN A 3 8.06 -14.42 -0.44
C GLN A 3 6.90 -13.47 -0.83
N THR A 4 6.62 -12.45 -0.03
CA THR A 4 5.50 -11.51 -0.24
C THR A 4 5.96 -10.05 -0.25
N LYS A 5 6.89 -9.69 0.64
CA LYS A 5 7.41 -8.32 0.79
C LYS A 5 8.94 -8.32 0.74
N THR A 6 9.48 -7.96 -0.43
CA THR A 6 10.93 -7.84 -0.66
C THR A 6 11.57 -6.71 0.16
N LEU A 7 10.78 -5.76 0.68
CA LEU A 7 11.26 -4.69 1.56
C LEU A 7 11.99 -5.19 2.82
N VAL A 8 11.68 -6.42 3.26
CA VAL A 8 12.36 -7.06 4.40
C VAL A 8 13.87 -7.21 4.16
N VAL A 9 14.33 -7.31 2.91
CA VAL A 9 15.77 -7.34 2.58
C VAL A 9 16.45 -6.06 3.08
N PHE A 10 15.86 -4.88 2.84
CA PHE A 10 16.45 -3.62 3.29
C PHE A 10 16.55 -3.57 4.81
N LEU A 11 15.54 -4.05 5.53
CA LEU A 11 15.58 -4.13 6.99
C LEU A 11 16.71 -5.05 7.47
N LEU A 12 16.85 -6.25 6.88
CA LEU A 12 17.90 -7.20 7.24
C LEU A 12 19.29 -6.63 6.96
N LEU A 13 19.49 -5.97 5.81
CA LEU A 13 20.73 -5.30 5.46
C LEU A 13 21.03 -4.14 6.41
N ALA A 14 20.04 -3.30 6.72
CA ALA A 14 20.17 -2.18 7.64
C ALA A 14 20.53 -2.62 9.07
N LEU A 15 19.88 -3.68 9.57
CA LEU A 15 20.24 -4.29 10.86
C LEU A 15 21.63 -4.90 10.83
N THR A 16 22.01 -5.59 9.75
CA THR A 16 23.35 -6.18 9.60
C THR A 16 24.41 -5.09 9.58
N MET A 17 24.21 -4.00 8.83
CA MET A 17 25.08 -2.83 8.85
C MET A 17 25.17 -2.21 10.26
N GLY A 18 24.04 -2.09 10.97
CA GLY A 18 24.03 -1.63 12.36
C GLY A 18 24.84 -2.52 13.30
N LEU A 19 24.71 -3.85 13.17
CA LEU A 19 25.48 -4.83 13.96
C LEU A 19 26.97 -4.78 13.63
N LEU A 20 27.35 -4.55 12.37
CA LEU A 20 28.75 -4.45 11.94
C LEU A 20 29.41 -3.13 12.38
N THR A 21 28.68 -2.01 12.32
CA THR A 21 29.22 -0.67 12.59
C THR A 21 29.17 -0.32 14.08
N VAL A 22 28.01 -0.52 14.73
CA VAL A 22 27.75 -0.09 16.11
C VAL A 22 27.69 -1.26 17.10
N GLY A 23 27.43 -2.48 16.62
CA GLY A 23 27.40 -3.69 17.44
C GLY A 23 26.01 -4.07 17.97
N PRO A 24 25.90 -5.20 18.70
CA PRO A 24 26.98 -6.10 19.09
C PRO A 24 27.39 -7.08 17.96
N ARG A 25 28.70 -7.25 17.74
CA ARG A 25 29.22 -8.20 16.74
C ARG A 25 29.23 -9.66 17.21
N LEU A 26 28.94 -9.90 18.50
CA LEU A 26 28.91 -11.24 19.09
C LEU A 26 27.91 -12.17 18.40
N VAL A 27 26.83 -11.62 17.83
CA VAL A 27 25.82 -12.38 17.08
C VAL A 27 26.46 -13.22 15.97
N PHE A 28 27.45 -12.66 15.27
CA PHE A 28 28.14 -13.33 14.16
C PHE A 28 29.06 -14.48 14.57
N ARG A 29 29.38 -14.62 15.87
CA ARG A 29 30.19 -15.74 16.39
C ARG A 29 29.42 -17.04 16.47
N SER A 30 28.10 -17.00 16.53
CA SER A 30 27.28 -18.21 16.55
C SER A 30 26.96 -18.64 15.12
N ARG A 31 26.75 -19.95 14.92
CA ARG A 31 26.31 -20.52 13.63
C ARG A 31 24.86 -20.17 13.26
N TRP A 32 24.04 -19.76 14.24
CA TRP A 32 22.59 -19.66 14.06
C TRP A 32 22.14 -18.57 13.08
N PRO A 33 22.70 -17.34 13.08
CA PRO A 33 22.35 -16.33 12.06
C PRO A 33 22.68 -16.78 10.65
N TRP A 34 23.78 -17.52 10.47
CA TRP A 34 24.19 -18.04 9.17
C TRP A 34 23.27 -19.17 8.69
N LEU A 35 22.88 -20.08 9.60
CA LEU A 35 21.87 -21.10 9.30
C LEU A 35 20.52 -20.46 8.96
N ALA A 36 20.10 -19.43 9.71
CA ALA A 36 18.88 -18.69 9.43
C ALA A 36 18.95 -17.98 8.07
N ALA A 37 20.10 -17.38 7.72
CA ALA A 37 20.32 -16.76 6.41
C ALA A 37 20.25 -17.80 5.28
N LEU A 38 20.88 -18.96 5.45
CA LEU A 38 20.82 -20.07 4.49
C LEU A 38 19.38 -20.54 4.28
N VAL A 39 18.64 -20.80 5.36
CA VAL A 39 17.22 -21.20 5.28
C VAL A 39 16.39 -20.10 4.61
N THR A 40 16.63 -18.84 4.97
CA THR A 40 15.92 -17.69 4.37
C THR A 40 16.14 -17.62 2.86
N VAL A 41 17.38 -17.77 2.40
CA VAL A 41 17.71 -17.78 0.97
C VAL A 41 17.12 -19.01 0.30
N ALA A 42 17.22 -20.20 0.89
CA ALA A 42 16.65 -21.41 0.32
C ALA A 42 15.12 -21.30 0.13
N VAL A 43 14.42 -20.77 1.13
CA VAL A 43 12.97 -20.54 1.05
C VAL A 43 12.64 -19.40 0.08
N TRP A 44 13.49 -18.37 -0.05
CA TRP A 44 13.26 -17.24 -0.95
C TRP A 44 13.70 -17.50 -2.40
N ALA A 45 14.56 -18.48 -2.63
CA ALA A 45 15.14 -18.79 -3.94
C ALA A 45 14.11 -18.99 -5.06
N PRO A 46 12.96 -19.68 -4.86
CA PRO A 46 11.95 -19.82 -5.90
C PRO A 46 11.38 -18.47 -6.37
N ASN A 47 11.21 -17.52 -5.44
CA ASN A 47 10.73 -16.18 -5.77
C ASN A 47 11.81 -15.36 -6.50
N LEU A 48 13.06 -15.47 -6.07
CA LEU A 48 14.19 -14.83 -6.76
C LEU A 48 14.36 -15.33 -8.19
N TRP A 49 14.26 -16.64 -8.39
CA TRP A 49 14.24 -17.24 -9.72
C TRP A 49 13.11 -16.62 -10.53
N TRP A 50 11.87 -16.68 -10.01
CA TRP A 50 10.71 -16.17 -10.72
C TRP A 50 10.85 -14.69 -11.08
N GLN A 51 11.32 -13.84 -10.16
CA GLN A 51 11.61 -12.43 -10.45
C GLN A 51 12.61 -12.29 -11.60
N ALA A 52 13.71 -13.03 -11.57
CA ALA A 52 14.75 -12.96 -12.59
C ALA A 52 14.25 -13.42 -13.97
N THR A 53 13.44 -14.48 -14.03
CA THR A 53 12.87 -14.97 -15.29
C THR A 53 11.69 -14.15 -15.81
N ASN A 54 11.13 -13.24 -15.00
CA ASN A 54 10.01 -12.37 -15.37
C ASN A 54 10.38 -10.88 -15.45
N GLY A 55 11.69 -10.57 -15.55
CA GLY A 55 12.14 -9.19 -15.80
C GLY A 55 12.17 -8.26 -14.58
N TRP A 56 12.14 -8.81 -13.36
CA TRP A 56 12.14 -8.05 -12.11
C TRP A 56 10.94 -7.10 -11.93
N PRO A 57 9.69 -7.59 -11.98
CA PRO A 57 8.49 -6.76 -11.83
C PRO A 57 8.46 -5.95 -10.53
N GLN A 58 9.10 -6.43 -9.45
CA GLN A 58 9.23 -5.67 -8.21
C GLN A 58 10.03 -4.36 -8.39
N LEU A 59 11.07 -4.37 -9.24
CA LEU A 59 11.87 -3.18 -9.52
C LEU A 59 11.06 -2.19 -10.35
N GLU A 60 10.29 -2.68 -11.32
CA GLU A 60 9.39 -1.84 -12.11
C GLU A 60 8.31 -1.18 -11.24
N LEU A 61 7.65 -1.96 -10.36
CA LEU A 61 6.70 -1.42 -9.39
C LEU A 61 7.36 -0.39 -8.46
N SER A 62 8.60 -0.62 -8.00
CA SER A 62 9.32 0.35 -7.18
C SER A 62 9.60 1.66 -7.92
N ARG A 63 9.88 1.60 -9.23
CA ARG A 63 10.05 2.80 -10.08
C ARG A 63 8.72 3.51 -10.30
N ALA A 64 7.63 2.77 -10.47
CA ALA A 64 6.28 3.33 -10.57
C ALA A 64 5.92 4.13 -9.30
N ILE A 65 6.10 3.53 -8.12
CA ILE A 65 5.93 4.20 -6.82
C ILE A 65 6.83 5.44 -6.71
N ALA A 66 8.12 5.31 -7.02
CA ALA A 66 9.05 6.44 -6.96
C ALA A 66 8.70 7.57 -7.94
N SER A 67 7.93 7.28 -9.00
CA SER A 67 7.42 8.25 -9.98
C SER A 67 6.05 8.84 -9.62
N GLY A 68 5.46 8.46 -8.48
CA GLY A 68 4.16 8.98 -8.05
C GLY A 68 2.94 8.16 -8.50
N ARG A 69 3.14 7.00 -9.14
CA ARG A 69 2.05 6.15 -9.67
C ARG A 69 1.45 5.20 -8.63
N SER A 70 1.22 5.70 -7.42
CA SER A 70 0.50 4.99 -6.38
C SER A 70 -0.07 6.02 -5.42
N GLY A 71 -1.32 5.86 -4.97
CA GLY A 71 -2.02 6.83 -4.12
C GLY A 71 -1.35 7.16 -2.78
N THR A 72 -0.36 6.37 -2.36
CA THR A 72 0.46 6.64 -1.16
C THR A 72 1.92 6.99 -1.47
N SER A 73 2.20 7.46 -2.68
CA SER A 73 3.51 7.98 -3.08
C SER A 73 3.64 9.43 -2.67
N GLU A 74 4.80 9.80 -2.10
CA GLU A 74 5.03 11.13 -1.56
C GLU A 74 6.32 11.75 -2.10
N PRO A 75 6.35 13.08 -2.32
CA PRO A 75 7.58 13.81 -2.56
C PRO A 75 8.65 13.50 -1.50
N ARG A 76 9.90 13.32 -1.95
CA ARG A 76 11.03 12.92 -1.08
C ARG A 76 11.25 13.85 0.12
N TRP A 77 10.96 15.14 -0.03
CA TRP A 77 11.14 16.14 1.02
C TRP A 77 10.12 16.00 2.16
N LEU A 78 8.95 15.39 1.91
CA LEU A 78 7.93 15.10 2.92
C LEU A 78 8.28 13.86 3.76
N PHE A 79 9.25 13.05 3.34
CA PHE A 79 9.58 11.79 4.02
C PHE A 79 9.88 11.95 5.51
N LEU A 80 10.69 12.96 5.88
CA LEU A 80 11.04 13.25 7.28
C LEU A 80 9.88 13.88 8.08
N PRO A 81 9.16 14.91 7.58
CA PRO A 81 7.92 15.37 8.19
C PRO A 81 6.93 14.25 8.49
N TYR A 82 6.73 13.30 7.57
CA TYR A 82 5.86 12.15 7.78
C TYR A 82 6.28 11.28 8.96
N GLN A 83 7.57 11.18 9.30
CA GLN A 83 7.99 10.40 10.47
C GLN A 83 7.41 10.97 11.77
N LEU A 84 7.24 12.29 11.85
CA LEU A 84 6.66 12.98 13.01
C LEU A 84 5.14 12.79 13.08
N VAL A 85 4.48 12.74 11.92
CA VAL A 85 3.04 12.52 11.83
C VAL A 85 2.68 11.06 12.09
N LEU A 86 3.38 10.12 11.44
CA LEU A 86 3.12 8.69 11.52
C LEU A 86 3.38 8.11 12.91
N ILE A 87 4.37 8.63 13.65
CA ILE A 87 4.60 8.23 15.04
C ILE A 87 3.57 8.85 15.99
N SER A 88 2.81 9.86 15.56
CA SER A 88 2.12 10.88 16.36
C SER A 88 3.06 11.97 16.91
N PRO A 89 2.79 13.27 16.64
CA PRO A 89 3.60 14.38 17.17
C PRO A 89 3.74 14.34 18.69
N VAL A 90 2.73 13.78 19.36
CA VAL A 90 2.69 13.63 20.82
C VAL A 90 3.67 12.58 21.34
N LEU A 91 3.97 11.56 20.54
CA LEU A 91 4.90 10.47 20.88
C LEU A 91 6.34 10.74 20.43
N VAL A 92 6.60 11.84 19.70
CA VAL A 92 7.95 12.23 19.26
C VAL A 92 8.96 12.28 20.42
N PRO A 93 8.66 12.85 21.61
CA PRO A 93 9.60 12.84 22.72
C PRO A 93 9.95 11.42 23.21
N VAL A 94 8.97 10.51 23.23
CA VAL A 94 9.17 9.10 23.61
C VAL A 94 10.05 8.40 22.57
N TRP A 95 9.74 8.60 21.29
CA TRP A 95 10.51 8.06 20.17
C TRP A 95 11.97 8.53 20.19
N VAL A 96 12.22 9.83 20.37
CA VAL A 96 13.57 10.41 20.47
C VAL A 96 14.32 9.86 21.69
N ALA A 97 13.66 9.80 22.85
CA ALA A 97 14.26 9.22 24.07
C ALA A 97 14.65 7.76 23.86
N GLY A 98 13.81 6.98 23.17
CA GLY A 98 14.07 5.58 22.86
C GLY A 98 15.23 5.40 21.88
N TRP A 99 15.23 6.15 20.78
CA TRP A 99 16.34 6.16 19.83
C TRP A 99 17.66 6.50 20.53
N TRP A 100 17.67 7.56 21.35
CA TRP A 100 18.86 8.01 22.07
C TRP A 100 19.33 6.99 23.11
N ARG A 101 18.40 6.39 23.88
CA ARG A 101 18.72 5.35 24.86
C ARG A 101 19.33 4.12 24.19
N LEU A 102 18.76 3.63 23.10
CA LEU A 102 19.30 2.49 22.37
C LEU A 102 20.69 2.80 21.81
N ALA A 103 20.91 4.02 21.30
CA ALA A 103 22.19 4.43 20.73
C ALA A 103 23.30 4.61 21.78
N ARG A 104 22.99 5.13 22.98
CA ARG A 104 24.00 5.57 23.97
C ARG A 104 24.11 4.70 25.22
N SER A 105 23.04 4.05 25.67
CA SER A 105 23.08 3.27 26.91
C SER A 105 24.00 2.06 26.77
N ARG A 106 24.80 1.78 27.82
CA ARG A 106 25.57 0.53 27.92
C ARG A 106 24.68 -0.68 28.21
N GLN A 107 23.60 -0.48 28.97
CA GLN A 107 22.64 -1.54 29.29
C GLN A 107 21.88 -2.02 28.05
N MET A 108 21.67 -1.13 27.08
CA MET A 108 20.99 -1.44 25.81
C MET A 108 21.96 -1.73 24.67
N ALA A 109 23.23 -2.04 24.98
CA ALA A 109 24.26 -2.26 23.96
C ALA A 109 23.90 -3.36 22.96
N ILE A 110 23.08 -4.35 23.37
CA ILE A 110 22.63 -5.44 22.49
C ILE A 110 21.63 -5.00 21.42
N TRP A 111 20.98 -3.84 21.59
CA TRP A 111 19.91 -3.34 20.71
C TRP A 111 20.36 -2.15 19.83
N ARG A 112 21.65 -1.79 19.85
CA ARG A 112 22.21 -0.62 19.14
C ARG A 112 22.05 -0.64 17.63
N ALA A 113 21.87 -1.82 17.04
CA ALA A 113 21.62 -1.95 15.61
C ALA A 113 20.29 -1.33 15.16
N ILE A 114 19.28 -1.23 16.05
CA ILE A 114 17.95 -0.70 15.72
C ILE A 114 17.99 0.79 15.31
N PRO A 115 18.53 1.72 16.13
CA PRO A 115 18.61 3.13 15.74
C PRO A 115 19.51 3.36 14.51
N ALA A 116 20.56 2.56 14.34
CA ALA A 116 21.40 2.60 13.13
C ALA A 116 20.62 2.14 11.88
N ALA A 117 19.87 1.04 11.99
CA ALA A 117 19.02 0.55 10.93
C ALA A 117 17.93 1.56 10.54
N TYR A 118 17.34 2.26 11.51
CA TYR A 118 16.39 3.35 11.26
C TYR A 118 16.99 4.43 10.36
N VAL A 119 18.20 4.90 10.68
CA VAL A 119 18.90 5.92 9.87
C VAL A 119 19.22 5.39 8.47
N VAL A 120 19.77 4.17 8.38
CA VAL A 120 20.09 3.55 7.09
C VAL A 120 18.85 3.41 6.21
N LEU A 121 17.74 2.90 6.75
CA LEU A 121 16.49 2.76 6.01
C LEU A 121 15.91 4.11 5.58
N ALA A 122 15.97 5.12 6.44
CA ALA A 122 15.55 6.47 6.07
C ALA A 122 16.35 6.99 4.88
N LEU A 123 17.68 6.86 4.91
CA LEU A 123 18.53 7.28 3.80
C LEU A 123 18.23 6.50 2.51
N VAL A 124 18.07 5.18 2.60
CA VAL A 124 17.77 4.31 1.45
C VAL A 124 16.44 4.70 0.81
N PHE A 125 15.36 4.84 1.61
CA PHE A 125 14.04 5.13 1.06
C PHE A 125 13.86 6.58 0.62
N ILE A 126 14.54 7.54 1.25
CA ILE A 126 14.61 8.91 0.71
C ILE A 126 15.29 8.90 -0.67
N ALA A 127 16.43 8.21 -0.80
CA ALA A 127 17.18 8.15 -2.04
C ALA A 127 16.42 7.40 -3.16
N SER A 128 15.74 6.31 -2.80
CA SER A 128 15.03 5.47 -3.76
C SER A 128 13.61 5.95 -4.10
N GLY A 129 13.08 6.97 -3.42
CA GLY A 129 11.67 7.37 -3.55
C GLY A 129 10.69 6.35 -2.95
N GLY A 130 11.09 5.70 -1.86
CA GLY A 130 10.23 4.80 -1.08
C GLY A 130 9.20 5.56 -0.24
N LYS A 131 8.15 4.86 0.17
CA LYS A 131 7.05 5.46 0.92
C LYS A 131 7.45 5.74 2.38
N PRO A 132 7.05 6.88 2.98
CA PRO A 132 7.48 7.27 4.33
C PRO A 132 7.15 6.24 5.41
N TYR A 133 6.05 5.49 5.25
CA TYR A 133 5.62 4.47 6.20
C TYR A 133 6.46 3.19 6.20
N TYR A 134 7.42 3.03 5.28
CA TYR A 134 8.30 1.86 5.27
C TYR A 134 9.19 1.74 6.53
N LEU A 135 9.31 2.80 7.32
CA LEU A 135 9.99 2.82 8.62
C LEU A 135 9.11 2.44 9.81
N CYS A 136 7.78 2.40 9.65
CA CYS A 136 6.84 2.23 10.76
C CYS A 136 7.06 0.93 11.55
N GLY A 137 7.60 -0.11 10.89
CA GLY A 137 7.95 -1.38 11.55
C GLY A 137 9.00 -1.26 12.66
N LEU A 138 9.78 -0.18 12.70
CA LEU A 138 10.77 0.08 13.77
C LEU A 138 10.20 0.88 14.95
N TYR A 139 9.06 1.56 14.77
CA TYR A 139 8.48 2.41 15.80
C TYR A 139 8.17 1.68 17.12
N PRO A 140 7.60 0.46 17.14
CA PRO A 140 7.33 -0.23 18.41
C PRO A 140 8.59 -0.42 19.26
N ALA A 141 9.72 -0.79 18.65
CA ALA A 141 10.97 -0.99 19.37
C ALA A 141 11.54 0.34 19.92
N LEU A 142 11.46 1.42 19.14
CA LEU A 142 11.91 2.74 19.55
C LEU A 142 11.04 3.30 20.67
N LEU A 143 9.71 3.22 20.55
CA LEU A 143 8.78 3.66 21.60
C LEU A 143 8.94 2.85 22.89
N ALA A 144 9.09 1.52 22.80
CA ALA A 144 9.32 0.66 23.95
C ALA A 144 10.60 1.04 24.69
N ALA A 145 11.69 1.32 23.97
CA ALA A 145 12.94 1.76 24.59
C ALA A 145 12.82 3.14 25.26
N GLY A 146 11.96 4.01 24.72
CA GLY A 146 11.73 5.37 25.21
C GLY A 146 10.73 5.49 26.37
N ALA A 147 9.88 4.49 26.58
CA ALA A 147 8.85 4.51 27.61
C ALA A 147 9.42 4.66 29.02
N GLU A 148 10.42 3.85 29.40
CA GLU A 148 10.98 3.90 30.76
C GLU A 148 11.67 5.23 31.11
N PRO A 149 12.53 5.84 30.26
CA PRO A 149 13.10 7.15 30.56
C PRO A 149 12.04 8.24 30.73
N VAL A 150 10.96 8.19 29.92
CA VAL A 150 9.86 9.15 30.01
C VAL A 150 9.07 8.95 31.31
N LEU A 151 8.78 7.71 31.70
CA LEU A 151 8.13 7.39 32.97
C LEU A 151 9.02 7.75 34.19
N ALA A 152 10.33 7.54 34.10
CA ALA A 152 11.25 7.96 35.14
C ALA A 152 11.29 9.49 35.29
N TRP A 153 11.17 10.22 34.18
CA TRP A 153 11.09 11.68 34.17
C TRP A 153 9.78 12.21 34.77
N THR A 154 8.64 11.56 34.50
CA THR A 154 7.37 11.91 35.17
C THR A 154 7.45 11.65 36.67
N GLY A 155 8.23 10.64 37.09
CA GLY A 155 8.51 10.32 38.49
C GLY A 155 9.29 11.39 39.27
N ARG A 156 10.00 12.31 38.59
CA ARG A 156 10.86 13.33 39.23
C ARG A 156 10.13 14.67 39.39
N GLY A 157 9.77 15.06 40.61
CA GLY A 157 9.17 16.37 40.90
C GLY A 157 7.64 16.38 40.85
N TRP A 158 7.03 17.22 40.00
CA TRP A 158 5.57 17.44 39.89
C TRP A 158 4.85 16.24 39.26
N LEU A 159 4.93 15.10 39.94
CA LEU A 159 4.54 13.78 39.45
C LEU A 159 3.11 13.73 38.96
N ARG A 160 2.17 14.32 39.71
CA ARG A 160 0.76 14.38 39.31
C ARG A 160 0.56 15.16 38.02
N VAL A 161 1.15 16.36 37.90
CA VAL A 161 0.98 17.21 36.72
C VAL A 161 1.58 16.57 35.47
N ARG A 162 2.81 16.05 35.56
CA ARG A 162 3.48 15.39 34.43
C ARG A 162 2.79 14.10 34.00
N SER A 163 2.27 13.33 34.95
CA SER A 163 1.53 12.10 34.65
C SER A 163 0.17 12.38 34.03
N VAL A 164 -0.55 13.42 34.50
CA VAL A 164 -1.80 13.88 33.88
C VAL A 164 -1.55 14.37 32.46
N PHE A 165 -0.50 15.18 32.26
CA PHE A 165 -0.13 15.65 30.92
C PHE A 165 0.21 14.50 29.97
N LEU A 166 1.03 13.54 30.40
CA LEU A 166 1.36 12.35 29.62
C LEU A 166 0.12 11.50 29.31
N GLY A 167 -0.76 11.30 30.30
CA GLY A 167 -2.01 10.58 30.12
C GLY A 167 -2.92 11.25 29.10
N ALA A 168 -3.12 12.57 29.20
CA ALA A 168 -3.90 13.35 28.24
C ALA A 168 -3.30 13.30 26.83
N ALA A 169 -1.97 13.41 26.72
CA ALA A 169 -1.22 13.25 25.48
C ALA A 169 -1.47 11.87 24.82
N LEU A 170 -1.38 10.79 25.60
CA LEU A 170 -1.63 9.44 25.09
C LEU A 170 -3.09 9.24 24.65
N VAL A 171 -4.05 9.74 25.42
CA VAL A 171 -5.48 9.69 25.07
C VAL A 171 -5.74 10.47 23.78
N MET A 172 -5.15 11.65 23.64
CA MET A 172 -5.24 12.46 22.42
C MET A 172 -4.64 11.74 21.21
N SER A 173 -3.45 11.17 21.36
CA SER A 173 -2.80 10.38 20.29
C SER A 173 -3.65 9.18 19.89
N LEU A 174 -4.25 8.48 20.86
CA LEU A 174 -5.13 7.34 20.61
C LEU A 174 -6.41 7.78 19.89
N ALA A 175 -7.04 8.87 20.33
CA ALA A 175 -8.26 9.39 19.72
C ALA A 175 -8.01 9.83 18.27
N ILE A 176 -6.93 10.58 18.00
CA ILE A 176 -6.54 11.00 16.65
C ILE A 176 -6.27 9.76 15.77
N SER A 177 -5.47 8.81 16.26
CA SER A 177 -5.14 7.61 15.49
C SER A 177 -6.37 6.74 15.22
N MET A 178 -7.29 6.62 16.19
CA MET A 178 -8.55 5.91 16.04
C MET A 178 -9.41 6.53 14.94
N VAL A 179 -9.53 7.87 14.90
CA VAL A 179 -10.32 8.55 13.87
C VAL A 179 -9.68 8.44 12.48
N LEU A 180 -8.34 8.55 12.38
CA LEU A 180 -7.65 8.54 11.09
C LEU A 180 -7.46 7.14 10.49
N PHE A 181 -7.32 6.10 11.32
CA PHE A 181 -6.90 4.77 10.86
C PHE A 181 -7.89 3.64 11.18
N LEU A 182 -8.94 3.88 11.97
CA LEU A 182 -10.01 2.92 12.20
C LEU A 182 -11.32 3.41 11.56
N PRO A 183 -12.19 2.49 11.07
CA PRO A 183 -13.45 2.84 10.44
C PRO A 183 -14.52 3.21 11.48
N VAL A 184 -14.25 4.25 12.29
CA VAL A 184 -15.17 4.74 13.34
C VAL A 184 -16.03 5.91 12.85
N VAL A 185 -15.63 6.59 11.78
CA VAL A 185 -16.41 7.65 11.14
C VAL A 185 -17.47 7.01 10.23
N PRO A 186 -18.76 7.33 10.40
CA PRO A 186 -19.80 6.87 9.48
C PRO A 186 -19.52 7.32 8.06
N VAL A 187 -19.68 6.41 7.09
CA VAL A 187 -19.32 6.63 5.67
C VAL A 187 -19.96 7.90 5.10
N GLY A 188 -21.25 8.16 5.37
CA GLY A 188 -21.95 9.36 4.88
C GLY A 188 -21.48 10.70 5.48
N ARG A 189 -20.51 10.69 6.41
CA ARG A 189 -19.85 11.90 6.91
C ARG A 189 -18.38 11.98 6.51
N LEU A 190 -17.82 10.92 5.92
CA LEU A 190 -16.39 10.77 5.69
C LEU A 190 -15.85 11.87 4.76
N ALA A 191 -16.60 12.20 3.70
CA ALA A 191 -16.27 13.27 2.76
C ALA A 191 -16.07 14.65 3.43
N GLY A 192 -16.76 14.90 4.54
CA GLY A 192 -16.64 16.16 5.29
C GLY A 192 -15.51 16.18 6.33
N THR A 193 -14.62 15.18 6.33
CA THR A 193 -13.55 15.03 7.32
C THR A 193 -12.17 14.98 6.65
N PRO A 194 -11.08 15.36 7.34
CA PRO A 194 -9.73 15.29 6.78
C PRO A 194 -9.18 13.85 6.72
N VAL A 195 -10.01 12.82 6.98
CA VAL A 195 -9.54 11.43 7.09
C VAL A 195 -9.01 10.94 5.74
N VAL A 196 -9.75 11.16 4.65
CA VAL A 196 -9.35 10.68 3.32
C VAL A 196 -8.14 11.47 2.78
N ASP A 197 -8.06 12.77 3.07
CA ASP A 197 -6.91 13.60 2.73
C ASP A 197 -5.60 13.14 3.41
N ILE A 198 -5.70 12.64 4.65
CA ILE A 198 -4.54 12.19 5.43
C ILE A 198 -4.24 10.71 5.23
N ASN A 199 -5.29 9.91 5.07
CA ASN A 199 -5.26 8.47 4.91
C ASN A 199 -6.14 8.09 3.72
N TYR A 200 -5.57 8.27 2.53
CA TYR A 200 -6.17 7.91 1.24
C TYR A 200 -6.82 6.51 1.27
N ASP A 201 -6.14 5.51 1.85
CA ASP A 201 -6.64 4.12 1.91
C ASP A 201 -7.98 3.98 2.66
N ALA A 202 -8.38 4.96 3.49
CA ALA A 202 -9.67 4.96 4.18
C ALA A 202 -10.87 5.21 3.24
N GLY A 203 -10.65 5.90 2.12
CA GLY A 203 -11.67 6.19 1.11
C GLY A 203 -11.79 5.11 0.03
N GLU A 204 -10.71 4.38 -0.22
CA GLU A 204 -10.58 3.50 -1.40
C GLU A 204 -11.64 2.41 -1.53
N THR A 205 -12.11 1.83 -0.42
CA THR A 205 -13.17 0.79 -0.48
C THR A 205 -14.60 1.34 -0.43
N VAL A 206 -14.74 2.66 -0.27
CA VAL A 206 -16.06 3.31 -0.22
C VAL A 206 -16.67 3.30 -1.63
N GLY A 207 -17.93 2.88 -1.72
CA GLY A 207 -18.64 2.84 -3.00
C GLY A 207 -18.42 1.56 -3.83
N TRP A 208 -17.57 0.61 -3.42
CA TRP A 208 -17.38 -0.65 -4.16
C TRP A 208 -18.67 -1.41 -4.49
N PRO A 209 -19.65 -1.55 -3.56
CA PRO A 209 -20.94 -2.16 -3.91
C PRO A 209 -21.71 -1.38 -4.99
N ALA A 210 -21.65 -0.04 -4.95
CA ALA A 210 -22.31 0.83 -5.92
C ALA A 210 -21.62 0.75 -7.29
N LEU A 211 -20.29 0.81 -7.33
CA LEU A 211 -19.47 0.56 -8.53
C LEU A 211 -19.86 -0.76 -9.21
N ALA A 212 -19.86 -1.86 -8.43
CA ALA A 212 -20.21 -3.16 -8.96
C ALA A 212 -21.67 -3.21 -9.43
N ALA A 213 -22.60 -2.58 -8.70
CA ALA A 213 -24.00 -2.49 -9.10
C ALA A 213 -24.22 -1.70 -10.40
N THR A 214 -23.46 -0.61 -10.61
CA THR A 214 -23.48 0.16 -11.86
C THR A 214 -23.01 -0.69 -13.04
N ILE A 215 -21.88 -1.39 -12.90
CA ILE A 215 -21.36 -2.32 -13.93
C ILE A 215 -22.39 -3.40 -14.25
N ALA A 216 -23.03 -3.94 -13.23
CA ALA A 216 -24.03 -4.97 -13.43
C ALA A 216 -25.32 -4.46 -14.07
N THR A 217 -25.74 -3.23 -13.76
CA THR A 217 -26.86 -2.59 -14.44
C THR A 217 -26.53 -2.39 -15.93
N SER A 218 -25.29 -2.00 -16.23
CA SER A 218 -24.79 -1.93 -17.61
C SER A 218 -24.79 -3.30 -18.30
N TYR A 219 -24.43 -4.36 -17.58
CA TYR A 219 -24.52 -5.75 -18.07
C TYR A 219 -25.96 -6.17 -18.37
N ASP A 220 -26.89 -5.93 -17.44
CA ASP A 220 -28.30 -6.29 -17.57
C ASP A 220 -29.00 -5.53 -18.71
N ALA A 221 -28.47 -4.35 -19.10
CA ALA A 221 -28.95 -3.55 -20.21
C ALA A 221 -28.49 -4.02 -21.60
N LEU A 222 -27.49 -4.93 -21.68
CA LEU A 222 -27.04 -5.48 -22.95
C LEU A 222 -28.11 -6.38 -23.60
N PRO A 223 -28.11 -6.54 -24.94
CA PRO A 223 -28.87 -7.60 -25.60
C PRO A 223 -28.52 -8.98 -25.05
N ARG A 224 -29.50 -9.90 -24.97
CA ARG A 224 -29.33 -11.22 -24.33
C ARG A 224 -28.21 -12.07 -24.93
N ASP A 225 -27.97 -11.95 -26.22
CA ASP A 225 -26.89 -12.59 -26.97
C ASP A 225 -25.51 -12.01 -26.64
N GLU A 226 -25.41 -10.68 -26.49
CA GLU A 226 -24.19 -10.01 -26.05
C GLU A 226 -23.89 -10.29 -24.57
N GLN A 227 -24.90 -10.34 -23.69
CA GLN A 227 -24.75 -10.63 -22.25
C GLN A 227 -23.96 -11.92 -22.00
N LEU A 228 -24.32 -13.00 -22.71
CA LEU A 228 -23.72 -14.33 -22.50
C LEU A 228 -22.23 -14.40 -22.84
N HIS A 229 -21.72 -13.46 -23.63
CA HIS A 229 -20.34 -13.42 -24.10
C HIS A 229 -19.57 -12.17 -23.63
N ALA A 230 -20.21 -11.33 -22.82
CA ALA A 230 -19.59 -10.12 -22.31
C ALA A 230 -18.58 -10.44 -21.20
N ILE A 231 -17.50 -9.66 -21.16
CA ILE A 231 -16.55 -9.65 -20.05
C ILE A 231 -16.49 -8.27 -19.42
N VAL A 232 -15.96 -8.20 -18.19
CA VAL A 232 -15.66 -6.93 -17.52
C VAL A 232 -14.15 -6.65 -17.61
N LEU A 233 -13.78 -5.52 -18.19
CA LEU A 233 -12.41 -5.04 -18.27
C LEU A 233 -12.22 -3.87 -17.31
N THR A 234 -11.36 -4.07 -16.32
CA THR A 234 -11.10 -3.08 -15.26
C THR A 234 -9.73 -2.47 -15.47
N SER A 235 -9.64 -1.17 -15.20
CA SER A 235 -8.40 -0.43 -15.21
C SER A 235 -7.53 -0.89 -14.03
N ASN A 236 -8.11 -1.11 -12.85
CA ASN A 236 -7.34 -1.34 -11.63
C ASN A 236 -7.82 -2.58 -10.82
N TYR A 237 -6.99 -3.05 -9.89
CA TYR A 237 -7.28 -4.25 -9.10
C TYR A 237 -8.37 -4.03 -8.03
N GLY A 238 -8.60 -2.79 -7.61
CA GLY A 238 -9.70 -2.37 -6.73
C GLY A 238 -11.04 -2.55 -7.43
N GLU A 239 -11.19 -1.99 -8.63
CA GLU A 239 -12.35 -2.22 -9.50
C GLU A 239 -12.59 -3.72 -9.74
N ALA A 240 -11.54 -4.45 -10.13
CA ALA A 240 -11.61 -5.90 -10.37
C ALA A 240 -12.10 -6.64 -9.12
N GLY A 241 -11.51 -6.33 -7.97
CA GLY A 241 -11.87 -6.90 -6.69
C GLY A 241 -13.30 -6.59 -6.27
N ALA A 242 -13.78 -5.37 -6.52
CA ALA A 242 -15.15 -4.96 -6.22
C ALA A 242 -16.17 -5.79 -7.02
N VAL A 243 -15.97 -5.93 -8.34
CA VAL A 243 -16.88 -6.72 -9.19
C VAL A 243 -16.85 -8.19 -8.80
N MET A 244 -15.65 -8.80 -8.70
CA MET A 244 -15.50 -10.20 -8.31
C MET A 244 -16.14 -10.50 -6.93
N ARG A 245 -16.12 -9.53 -6.01
CA ARG A 245 -16.64 -9.69 -4.66
C ARG A 245 -18.15 -9.50 -4.55
N PHE A 246 -18.70 -8.51 -5.24
CA PHE A 246 -20.08 -8.05 -5.04
C PHE A 246 -21.04 -8.47 -6.14
N ARG A 247 -20.56 -8.65 -7.38
CA ARG A 247 -21.38 -9.04 -8.54
C ARG A 247 -20.67 -10.13 -9.38
N PRO A 248 -20.26 -11.27 -8.79
CA PRO A 248 -19.55 -12.32 -9.53
C PRO A 248 -20.35 -12.90 -10.72
N GLU A 249 -21.66 -12.65 -10.79
CA GLU A 249 -22.54 -13.11 -11.85
C GLU A 249 -22.49 -12.29 -13.15
N VAL A 250 -21.84 -11.11 -13.18
CA VAL A 250 -21.75 -10.26 -14.40
C VAL A 250 -20.73 -10.75 -15.43
N GLY A 251 -20.16 -11.94 -15.21
CA GLY A 251 -19.20 -12.57 -16.10
C GLY A 251 -17.74 -12.45 -15.63
N PRO A 252 -16.80 -12.99 -16.42
CA PRO A 252 -15.38 -12.97 -16.09
C PRO A 252 -14.80 -11.54 -16.06
N VAL A 253 -13.91 -11.29 -15.10
CA VAL A 253 -13.30 -9.98 -14.87
C VAL A 253 -11.81 -10.04 -15.21
N PHE A 254 -11.33 -9.09 -16.00
CA PHE A 254 -9.94 -8.98 -16.45
C PHE A 254 -9.38 -7.60 -16.11
N SER A 255 -8.07 -7.54 -15.84
CA SER A 255 -7.34 -6.29 -15.64
C SER A 255 -5.90 -6.42 -16.11
N GLY A 256 -5.41 -5.38 -16.79
CA GLY A 256 -4.00 -5.28 -17.15
C GLY A 256 -3.09 -4.77 -16.03
N GLN A 257 -3.64 -4.47 -14.84
CA GLN A 257 -2.87 -3.88 -13.74
C GLN A 257 -2.18 -4.94 -12.87
N ASN A 258 -0.91 -4.69 -12.56
CA ASN A 258 -0.11 -5.50 -11.64
C ASN A 258 -0.16 -7.00 -12.03
N SER A 259 -0.26 -7.91 -11.07
CA SER A 259 -0.27 -9.34 -11.34
C SER A 259 -1.57 -9.88 -11.96
N LEU A 260 -2.63 -9.06 -12.07
CA LEU A 260 -3.84 -9.49 -12.77
C LEU A 260 -3.58 -9.68 -14.27
N TYR A 261 -2.62 -8.95 -14.84
CA TYR A 261 -2.17 -9.13 -16.21
C TYR A 261 -1.69 -10.56 -16.49
N ASP A 262 -1.00 -11.16 -15.52
CA ASP A 262 -0.39 -12.49 -15.66
C ASP A 262 -1.44 -13.63 -15.63
N LEU A 263 -2.71 -13.32 -15.33
CA LEU A 263 -3.83 -14.27 -15.44
C LEU A 263 -4.27 -14.50 -16.90
N GLY A 264 -3.79 -13.67 -17.82
CA GLY A 264 -4.00 -13.83 -19.25
C GLY A 264 -5.17 -13.02 -19.82
N PRO A 265 -5.25 -12.94 -21.16
CA PRO A 265 -6.29 -12.17 -21.85
C PRO A 265 -7.67 -12.85 -21.75
N PRO A 266 -8.74 -12.09 -22.10
CA PRO A 266 -10.04 -12.67 -22.42
C PRO A 266 -9.97 -13.72 -23.55
N PRO A 267 -11.00 -14.59 -23.69
CA PRO A 267 -11.17 -15.45 -24.85
C PRO A 267 -11.02 -14.71 -26.18
N ALA A 268 -10.46 -15.38 -27.20
CA ALA A 268 -10.11 -14.73 -28.46
C ALA A 268 -11.34 -14.22 -29.25
N ASP A 269 -12.50 -14.82 -29.01
CA ASP A 269 -13.80 -14.50 -29.59
C ASP A 269 -14.63 -13.51 -28.76
N THR A 270 -14.06 -12.93 -27.70
CA THR A 270 -14.76 -11.89 -26.93
C THR A 270 -14.94 -10.62 -27.76
N GLU A 271 -16.19 -10.33 -28.13
CA GLU A 271 -16.57 -9.14 -28.90
C GLU A 271 -17.10 -8.01 -28.02
N THR A 272 -17.82 -8.32 -26.94
CA THR A 272 -18.46 -7.33 -26.05
C THR A 272 -17.70 -7.18 -24.74
N VAL A 273 -17.40 -5.94 -24.35
CA VAL A 273 -16.63 -5.59 -23.16
C VAL A 273 -17.32 -4.49 -22.38
N ILE A 274 -17.53 -4.70 -21.09
CA ILE A 274 -17.88 -3.63 -20.16
C ILE A 274 -16.57 -3.12 -19.55
N ALA A 275 -16.13 -1.95 -19.98
CA ALA A 275 -14.87 -1.35 -19.53
C ALA A 275 -15.12 -0.27 -18.47
N VAL A 276 -14.32 -0.26 -17.41
CA VAL A 276 -14.39 0.73 -16.32
C VAL A 276 -13.00 1.31 -16.03
N GLY A 277 -12.95 2.60 -15.70
CA GLY A 277 -11.71 3.29 -15.33
C GLY A 277 -10.76 3.61 -16.50
N TYR A 278 -11.21 3.44 -17.75
CA TYR A 278 -10.46 3.80 -18.95
C TYR A 278 -10.93 5.11 -19.57
N ASP A 279 -10.01 5.81 -20.21
CA ASP A 279 -10.31 6.98 -21.03
C ASP A 279 -10.88 6.59 -22.39
N GLU A 280 -11.81 7.41 -22.89
CA GLU A 280 -12.48 7.16 -24.16
C GLU A 280 -11.50 7.03 -25.34
N THR A 281 -10.44 7.84 -25.33
CA THR A 281 -9.41 7.84 -26.39
C THR A 281 -8.72 6.48 -26.50
N ASP A 282 -8.37 5.87 -25.36
CA ASP A 282 -7.72 4.56 -25.33
C ASP A 282 -8.69 3.48 -25.79
N LEU A 283 -9.93 3.51 -25.31
CA LEU A 283 -10.97 2.57 -25.73
C LEU A 283 -11.25 2.67 -27.24
N ARG A 284 -11.30 3.87 -27.82
CA ARG A 284 -11.50 4.06 -29.27
C ARG A 284 -10.32 3.56 -30.10
N ALA A 285 -9.11 3.54 -29.54
CA ALA A 285 -7.95 2.93 -30.17
C ALA A 285 -8.02 1.40 -30.19
N TRP A 286 -8.69 0.79 -29.21
CA TRP A 286 -8.81 -0.67 -29.09
C TRP A 286 -10.09 -1.25 -29.70
N PHE A 287 -11.20 -0.51 -29.70
CA PHE A 287 -12.53 -0.99 -30.07
C PHE A 287 -13.16 -0.13 -31.18
N ALA A 288 -13.93 -0.75 -32.08
CA ALA A 288 -14.63 -0.02 -33.12
C ALA A 288 -15.88 0.69 -32.58
N ARG A 289 -16.58 0.05 -31.64
CA ARG A 289 -17.76 0.57 -30.96
C ARG A 289 -17.40 0.90 -29.52
N VAL A 290 -17.63 2.16 -29.12
CA VAL A 290 -17.40 2.65 -27.75
C VAL A 290 -18.54 3.57 -27.39
N ARG A 291 -19.28 3.23 -26.33
CA ARG A 291 -20.42 3.99 -25.83
C ARG A 291 -20.36 4.09 -24.32
N GLN A 292 -20.45 5.30 -23.79
CA GLN A 292 -20.60 5.48 -22.36
C GLN A 292 -22.00 5.01 -21.96
N GLU A 293 -22.07 4.11 -20.97
CA GLU A 293 -23.31 3.58 -20.43
C GLU A 293 -23.69 4.28 -19.13
N ALA A 294 -22.71 4.45 -18.24
CA ALA A 294 -22.95 5.01 -16.92
C ALA A 294 -21.72 5.75 -16.38
N GLN A 295 -21.92 6.39 -15.22
CA GLN A 295 -20.88 6.96 -14.40
C GLN A 295 -21.04 6.40 -12.98
N VAL A 296 -19.93 6.09 -12.34
CA VAL A 296 -19.90 5.56 -10.97
C VAL A 296 -20.14 6.70 -9.99
N ASP A 297 -21.04 6.44 -9.06
CA ASP A 297 -21.31 7.31 -7.93
C ASP A 297 -21.38 6.47 -6.65
N ASN A 298 -20.55 6.82 -5.67
CA ASN A 298 -20.52 6.21 -4.36
C ASN A 298 -21.66 6.72 -3.45
N GLY A 299 -22.37 7.77 -3.86
CA GLY A 299 -23.56 8.32 -3.19
C GLY A 299 -23.28 9.01 -1.85
N VAL A 300 -22.01 9.25 -1.53
CA VAL A 300 -21.56 9.84 -0.25
C VAL A 300 -20.50 10.92 -0.43
N ASP A 301 -20.27 11.35 -1.67
CA ASP A 301 -19.32 12.41 -2.08
C ASP A 301 -17.88 12.20 -1.57
N VAL A 302 -17.49 10.95 -1.30
CA VAL A 302 -16.10 10.62 -0.94
C VAL A 302 -15.25 10.70 -2.20
N ASP A 303 -14.22 11.54 -2.18
CA ASP A 303 -13.23 11.58 -3.26
C ASP A 303 -12.29 10.38 -3.13
N ASN A 304 -12.38 9.45 -4.08
CA ASN A 304 -11.54 8.26 -4.19
C ASN A 304 -11.32 7.92 -5.67
N ASP A 305 -10.46 6.94 -5.95
CA ASP A 305 -10.09 6.59 -7.33
C ASP A 305 -11.31 6.18 -8.21
N GLU A 306 -12.39 5.71 -7.60
CA GLU A 306 -13.55 5.15 -8.29
C GLU A 306 -14.67 6.17 -8.54
N GLN A 307 -14.75 7.23 -7.73
CA GLN A 307 -15.82 8.21 -7.81
C GLN A 307 -15.77 8.96 -9.15
N GLY A 308 -16.90 8.96 -9.87
CA GLY A 308 -16.99 9.64 -11.16
C GLY A 308 -16.33 8.90 -12.32
N THR A 309 -15.76 7.72 -12.11
CA THR A 309 -15.23 6.88 -13.20
C THR A 309 -16.36 6.47 -14.15
N ARG A 310 -16.01 6.29 -15.43
CA ARG A 310 -16.98 6.01 -16.50
C ARG A 310 -17.05 4.52 -16.76
N VAL A 311 -18.27 4.02 -16.95
CA VAL A 311 -18.54 2.65 -17.42
C VAL A 311 -18.92 2.72 -18.89
N TRP A 312 -18.20 1.96 -19.70
CA TRP A 312 -18.32 1.92 -21.15
C TRP A 312 -18.75 0.54 -21.61
N VAL A 313 -19.64 0.49 -22.60
CA VAL A 313 -19.86 -0.71 -23.40
C VAL A 313 -19.06 -0.57 -24.68
N CYS A 314 -18.10 -1.47 -24.85
CA CYS A 314 -17.22 -1.55 -26.00
C CYS A 314 -17.52 -2.81 -26.80
N GLY A 315 -17.38 -2.70 -28.11
CA GLY A 315 -17.65 -3.77 -29.06
C GLY A 315 -16.62 -3.81 -30.17
N ASP A 316 -16.47 -4.98 -30.77
CA ASP A 316 -15.72 -5.17 -32.01
C ASP A 316 -14.23 -4.77 -31.86
N PRO A 317 -13.43 -5.58 -31.13
CA PRO A 317 -12.00 -5.33 -30.95
C PRO A 317 -11.29 -5.13 -32.30
N ARG A 318 -10.52 -4.04 -32.42
CA ARG A 318 -9.81 -3.70 -33.67
C ARG A 318 -8.62 -4.60 -33.95
N LEU A 319 -8.12 -5.28 -32.93
CA LEU A 319 -7.00 -6.21 -32.99
C LEU A 319 -7.33 -7.46 -32.16
N PRO A 320 -6.69 -8.60 -32.45
CA PRO A 320 -6.82 -9.79 -31.62
C PRO A 320 -6.44 -9.50 -30.17
N TRP A 321 -7.12 -10.16 -29.22
CA TRP A 321 -6.85 -10.00 -27.79
C TRP A 321 -5.40 -10.26 -27.39
N THR A 322 -4.69 -11.16 -28.09
CA THR A 322 -3.26 -11.41 -27.85
C THR A 322 -2.39 -10.17 -28.09
N VAL A 323 -2.79 -9.29 -29.02
CA VAL A 323 -2.11 -8.03 -29.30
C VAL A 323 -2.59 -6.94 -28.35
N LEU A 324 -3.91 -6.79 -28.18
CA LEU A 324 -4.49 -5.78 -27.28
C LEU A 324 -4.03 -5.96 -25.84
N TRP A 325 -3.97 -7.20 -25.35
CA TRP A 325 -3.58 -7.50 -23.98
C TRP A 325 -2.20 -6.94 -23.64
N SER A 326 -1.23 -7.09 -24.55
CA SER A 326 0.13 -6.55 -24.33
C SER A 326 0.16 -5.03 -24.13
N GLN A 327 -0.83 -4.29 -24.65
CA GLN A 327 -0.95 -2.84 -24.48
C GLN A 327 -1.62 -2.45 -23.17
N LEU A 328 -2.37 -3.37 -22.54
CA LEU A 328 -3.06 -3.16 -21.27
C LEU A 328 -2.14 -3.35 -20.06
N ARG A 329 -0.96 -3.97 -20.23
CA ARG A 329 -0.03 -4.24 -19.13
C ARG A 329 0.44 -2.94 -18.48
N ARG A 330 0.12 -2.76 -17.21
CA ARG A 330 0.59 -1.63 -16.40
C ARG A 330 0.97 -2.05 -14.97
N LEU A 331 2.07 -1.47 -14.47
CA LEU A 331 2.53 -1.64 -13.09
C LEU A 331 2.50 -0.29 -12.37
N GLY A 332 2.06 -0.31 -11.12
CA GLY A 332 1.66 0.89 -10.39
C GLY A 332 0.15 0.96 -10.40
#